data_AF-A4YAT5-F1
#
_entry.id   AF-A4YAT5-F1
#
_cell.length_a   1.000
_cell.length_b   1.000
_cell.length_c   1.000
_cell.angle_alpha   90.00
_cell.angle_beta   90.00
_cell.angle_gamma   90.00
#
_symmetry.space_group_name_H-M   'P 1'
#
loop_
_entity.id
_entity.type
_entity.pdbx_description
1 polymer ?
#
loop_
_entity_poly.entity_id
_entity_poly.type
_entity_poly.pdbx_seq_one_letter_code
_entity_poly.pdbx_strand_id
1 'polypeptide(L)'
;MHKITSYLMLDEQAKELVDHVNGATISLTFSETAVLVLLLSSTKAIFTKEELLQVGWPERVVAPTSLTQCISTLRKKLEPYTEVQLKTVARRGYQLHVSEQSHVKMLAINDADAIRDAIVGVSIWTKVAGILLLCVILGGIWYVSDHHAVVKRIAKWHADKYISLNIGGTLGTAHMLYISGEEHLHPSWWQKYLAPEGNHINNLNYFSAFASTDGKNYSMAICPELDAKACNGNGIINITAIDAKPAGLNMAEFIPLSKKMEQRIRYNRIVLPIDDKSSGELLEHNYHADIYFPVAGELLVRTDLSMSLVYEGEKKGKFYSTSCITDQDCLTTPIKYTIRGEFEQYQTTIDELKVDVFHVKVLQKELTKPDEVSPSAMHFYREIRKHDIRDEDLFYYRVYQNEHTAVWIVPQMGQVLAWTQYTQVKL
;
A
#
# COMPACT_ATOMS: atom_id res chain seq x y z
N MET A 1 -54.61 34.75 -22.46
CA MET A 1 -53.81 33.80 -21.67
C MET A 1 -52.37 34.31 -21.60
N HIS A 2 -51.79 34.40 -20.42
CA HIS A 2 -50.42 34.84 -20.19
C HIS A 2 -49.54 33.62 -19.93
N LYS A 3 -48.46 33.45 -20.70
CA LYS A 3 -47.51 32.34 -20.51
C LYS A 3 -46.58 32.67 -19.34
N ILE A 4 -46.58 31.83 -18.31
CA ILE A 4 -45.68 31.98 -17.15
C ILE A 4 -44.44 31.10 -17.34
N THR A 5 -44.63 29.83 -17.68
CA THR A 5 -43.56 28.86 -18.00
C THR A 5 -43.90 28.11 -19.29
N SER A 6 -43.11 27.08 -19.66
CA SER A 6 -43.42 26.23 -20.82
C SER A 6 -44.71 25.41 -20.65
N TYR A 7 -45.17 25.19 -19.41
CA TYR A 7 -46.35 24.37 -19.09
C TYR A 7 -47.40 25.05 -18.22
N LEU A 8 -47.07 26.15 -17.53
CA LEU A 8 -47.99 26.92 -16.70
C LEU A 8 -48.47 28.18 -17.44
N MET A 9 -49.78 28.29 -17.61
CA MET A 9 -50.43 29.45 -18.22
C MET A 9 -51.45 30.08 -17.27
N LEU A 10 -51.55 31.41 -17.30
CA LEU A 10 -52.60 32.15 -16.61
C LEU A 10 -53.72 32.48 -17.60
N ASP A 11 -54.92 31.97 -17.34
CA ASP A 11 -56.14 32.42 -17.99
C ASP A 11 -56.76 33.57 -17.21
N GLU A 12 -56.65 34.78 -17.75
CA GLU A 12 -57.18 35.99 -17.15
C GLU A 12 -58.72 36.04 -17.18
N GLN A 13 -59.35 35.46 -18.20
CA GLN A 13 -60.81 35.47 -18.34
C GLN A 13 -61.44 34.45 -17.40
N ALA A 14 -60.87 33.26 -17.32
CA ALA A 14 -61.31 32.21 -16.40
C ALA A 14 -60.85 32.47 -14.95
N LYS A 15 -59.85 33.34 -14.74
CA LYS A 15 -59.17 33.59 -13.45
C LYS A 15 -58.57 32.30 -12.88
N GLU A 16 -57.88 31.55 -13.73
CA GLU A 16 -57.32 30.24 -13.39
C GLU A 16 -55.87 30.13 -13.86
N LEU A 17 -55.05 29.45 -13.07
CA LEU A 17 -53.76 28.93 -13.51
C LEU A 17 -53.95 27.52 -14.06
N VAL A 18 -53.56 27.31 -15.31
CA VAL A 18 -53.69 26.03 -16.01
C VAL A 18 -52.31 25.42 -16.17
N ASP A 19 -52.13 24.24 -15.58
CA ASP A 19 -50.94 23.41 -15.74
C ASP A 19 -51.22 22.29 -16.75
N HIS A 20 -50.63 22.40 -17.93
CA HIS A 20 -50.85 21.45 -19.01
C HIS A 20 -50.10 20.12 -18.83
N VAL A 21 -49.18 20.01 -17.88
CA VAL A 21 -48.41 18.78 -17.62
C VAL A 21 -49.10 17.92 -16.57
N ASN A 22 -49.56 18.53 -15.48
CA ASN A 22 -50.23 17.81 -14.39
C ASN A 22 -51.77 17.79 -14.54
N GLY A 23 -52.33 18.51 -15.51
CA GLY A 23 -53.77 18.61 -15.73
C GLY A 23 -54.52 19.34 -14.61
N ALA A 24 -53.81 20.13 -13.81
CA ALA A 24 -54.35 20.84 -12.66
C ALA A 24 -54.78 22.26 -13.03
N THR A 25 -55.95 22.68 -12.55
CA THR A 25 -56.42 24.07 -12.62
C THR A 25 -56.54 24.65 -11.22
N ILE A 26 -55.96 25.84 -11.03
CA ILE A 26 -55.99 26.55 -9.74
C ILE A 26 -56.77 27.85 -9.91
N SER A 27 -57.93 27.94 -9.26
CA SER A 27 -58.77 29.14 -9.23
C SER A 27 -58.08 30.28 -8.47
N LEU A 28 -58.09 31.47 -9.08
CA LEU A 28 -57.61 32.74 -8.52
C LEU A 28 -58.78 33.70 -8.26
N THR A 29 -58.64 34.54 -7.24
CA THR A 29 -59.55 35.67 -7.06
C THR A 29 -59.25 36.78 -8.06
N PHE A 30 -60.17 37.74 -8.21
CA PHE A 30 -59.95 38.90 -9.09
C PHE A 30 -58.66 39.66 -8.73
N SER A 31 -58.48 39.96 -7.45
CA SER A 31 -57.29 40.69 -6.97
C SER A 31 -56.00 39.89 -7.18
N GLU A 32 -56.03 38.57 -6.97
CA GLU A 32 -54.87 37.69 -7.23
C GLU A 32 -54.51 37.66 -8.71
N THR A 33 -55.51 37.57 -9.59
CA THR A 33 -55.31 37.56 -11.04
C THR A 33 -54.73 38.89 -11.51
N ALA A 34 -55.33 40.01 -11.11
CA ALA A 34 -54.91 41.35 -11.51
C ALA A 34 -53.48 41.68 -11.04
N VAL A 35 -53.14 41.32 -9.80
CA VAL A 35 -51.79 41.47 -9.24
C VAL A 35 -50.79 40.59 -10.01
N LEU A 36 -51.14 39.34 -10.31
CA LEU A 36 -50.25 38.42 -11.03
C LEU A 36 -50.03 38.85 -12.49
N VAL A 37 -51.06 39.35 -13.18
CA VAL A 37 -50.95 39.91 -14.54
C VAL A 37 -49.98 41.09 -14.56
N LEU A 38 -50.09 42.02 -13.60
CA LEU A 38 -49.18 43.16 -13.51
C LEU A 38 -47.73 42.71 -13.27
N LEU A 39 -47.51 41.74 -12.37
CA LEU A 39 -46.19 41.19 -12.12
C LEU A 39 -45.60 40.43 -13.32
N LEU A 40 -46.44 39.79 -14.14
CA LEU A 40 -46.04 39.10 -15.36
C LEU A 40 -45.72 40.06 -16.51
N SER A 41 -46.31 41.25 -16.53
CA SER A 41 -46.05 42.26 -17.56
C SER A 41 -44.57 42.68 -17.63
N SER A 42 -43.81 42.51 -16.54
CA SER A 42 -42.37 42.74 -16.48
C SER A 42 -41.71 41.85 -15.41
N THR A 43 -41.32 40.64 -15.80
CA THR A 43 -40.71 39.59 -14.94
C THR A 43 -39.37 39.95 -14.28
N LYS A 44 -38.87 41.17 -14.47
CA LYS A 44 -37.66 41.69 -13.79
C LYS A 44 -37.85 43.07 -13.16
N ALA A 45 -39.03 43.69 -13.30
CA ALA A 45 -39.31 44.99 -12.68
C ALA A 45 -39.76 44.82 -11.22
N ILE A 46 -39.45 45.79 -10.38
CA ILE A 46 -39.94 45.86 -9.01
C ILE A 46 -41.17 46.76 -9.02
N PHE A 47 -42.31 46.23 -8.61
CA PHE A 47 -43.55 46.98 -8.49
C PHE A 47 -43.75 47.42 -7.04
N THR A 48 -44.10 48.69 -6.85
CA THR A 48 -44.36 49.28 -5.54
C THR A 48 -45.66 48.76 -4.94
N LYS A 49 -45.84 48.95 -3.62
CA LYS A 49 -47.05 48.45 -2.94
C LYS A 49 -48.30 49.20 -3.42
N GLU A 50 -48.14 50.48 -3.71
CA GLU A 50 -49.18 51.40 -4.15
C GLU A 50 -49.70 51.00 -5.54
N GLU A 51 -48.80 50.69 -6.48
CA GLU A 51 -49.16 50.22 -7.84
C GLU A 51 -49.93 48.89 -7.80
N LEU A 52 -49.48 47.94 -6.98
CA LEU A 52 -50.14 46.63 -6.85
C LEU A 52 -51.50 46.74 -6.15
N LEU A 53 -51.64 47.64 -5.18
CA LEU A 53 -52.92 47.92 -4.51
C LEU A 53 -53.92 48.55 -5.48
N GLN A 54 -53.49 49.49 -6.32
CA GLN A 54 -54.34 50.15 -7.30
C GLN A 54 -54.91 49.18 -8.33
N VAL A 55 -54.11 48.22 -8.80
CA VAL A 55 -54.54 47.22 -9.79
C VAL A 55 -55.35 46.08 -9.17
N GLY A 56 -54.99 45.62 -7.97
CA GLY A 56 -55.72 44.53 -7.29
C GLY A 56 -57.11 44.93 -6.78
N TRP A 57 -57.32 46.23 -6.48
CA TRP A 57 -58.55 46.77 -5.91
C TRP A 57 -58.92 48.11 -6.57
N PRO A 58 -59.32 48.10 -7.84
CA PRO A 58 -59.76 49.32 -8.52
C PRO A 58 -60.93 49.94 -7.75
N GLU A 59 -60.86 51.25 -7.52
CA GLU A 59 -61.89 52.06 -6.85
C GLU A 59 -62.18 51.70 -5.38
N ARG A 60 -61.29 50.95 -4.71
CA ARG A 60 -61.44 50.61 -3.29
C ARG A 60 -60.18 50.93 -2.49
N VAL A 61 -60.32 51.71 -1.42
CA VAL A 61 -59.24 51.93 -0.45
C VAL A 61 -59.22 50.74 0.50
N VAL A 62 -58.22 49.88 0.37
CA VAL A 62 -58.01 48.71 1.24
C VAL A 62 -56.78 48.91 2.13
N ALA A 63 -56.75 48.20 3.26
CA ALA A 63 -55.60 48.24 4.15
C ALA A 63 -54.35 47.63 3.48
N PRO A 64 -53.14 48.12 3.77
CA PRO A 64 -51.89 47.54 3.24
C PRO A 64 -51.68 46.05 3.59
N THR A 65 -52.37 45.56 4.62
CA THR A 65 -52.41 44.13 5.00
C THR A 65 -53.10 43.27 3.96
N SER A 66 -54.03 43.82 3.18
CA SER A 66 -54.74 43.10 2.09
C SER A 66 -53.80 42.67 0.98
N LEU A 67 -52.85 43.53 0.56
CA LEU A 67 -51.81 43.16 -0.41
C LEU A 67 -50.91 42.06 0.16
N THR A 68 -50.52 42.17 1.43
CA THR A 68 -49.67 41.18 2.09
C THR A 68 -50.33 39.79 2.13
N GLN A 69 -51.63 39.75 2.40
CA GLN A 69 -52.42 38.51 2.36
C GLN A 69 -52.53 37.95 0.94
N CYS A 70 -52.83 38.78 -0.05
CA CYS A 70 -52.92 38.37 -1.45
C CYS A 70 -51.60 37.77 -1.95
N ILE A 71 -50.47 38.42 -1.66
CA ILE A 71 -49.13 37.91 -1.96
C ILE A 71 -48.85 36.57 -1.28
N SER A 72 -49.26 36.41 -0.02
CA SER A 72 -49.07 35.15 0.71
C SER A 72 -49.90 34.01 0.13
N THR A 73 -51.14 34.28 -0.28
CA THR A 73 -52.00 33.28 -0.96
C THR A 73 -51.45 32.92 -2.33
N LEU A 74 -50.98 33.89 -3.12
CA LEU A 74 -50.32 33.65 -4.40
C LEU A 74 -49.07 32.77 -4.23
N ARG A 75 -48.25 33.01 -3.19
CA ARG A 75 -47.09 32.16 -2.89
C ARG A 75 -47.47 30.71 -2.61
N LYS A 76 -48.52 30.47 -1.83
CA LYS A 76 -49.02 29.11 -1.56
C LYS A 76 -49.52 28.42 -2.83
N LYS A 77 -50.23 29.15 -3.69
CA LYS A 77 -50.73 28.62 -4.97
C LYS A 77 -49.60 28.35 -5.98
N LEU A 78 -48.51 29.10 -5.89
CA LEU A 78 -47.31 28.95 -6.74
C LEU A 78 -46.23 28.05 -6.11
N GLU A 79 -46.40 27.58 -4.88
CA GLU A 79 -45.44 26.73 -4.15
C GLU A 79 -45.07 25.43 -4.90
N PRO A 80 -45.99 24.75 -5.60
CA PRO A 80 -45.64 23.59 -6.43
C PRO A 80 -44.72 23.92 -7.62
N TYR A 81 -44.64 25.19 -8.02
CA TYR A 81 -43.93 25.68 -9.19
C TYR A 81 -42.65 26.41 -8.76
N THR A 82 -41.64 25.63 -8.37
CA THR A 82 -40.37 26.14 -7.79
C THR A 82 -39.62 27.15 -8.68
N GLU A 83 -39.90 27.14 -9.98
CA GLU A 83 -39.37 28.05 -10.98
C GLU A 83 -40.00 29.45 -10.98
N VAL A 84 -41.19 29.62 -10.38
CA VAL A 84 -41.91 30.90 -10.27
C VAL A 84 -41.86 31.40 -8.83
N GLN A 85 -40.94 32.32 -8.54
CA GLN A 85 -40.74 32.83 -7.19
C GLN A 85 -41.18 34.29 -7.05
N LEU A 86 -42.13 34.53 -6.16
CA LEU A 86 -42.58 35.88 -5.84
C LEU A 86 -41.78 36.44 -4.65
N LYS A 87 -40.80 37.31 -4.95
CA LYS A 87 -39.85 37.87 -3.98
C LYS A 87 -40.33 39.22 -3.43
N THR A 88 -40.16 39.43 -2.13
CA THR A 88 -40.34 40.74 -1.50
C THR A 88 -39.00 41.47 -1.50
N VAL A 89 -38.95 42.66 -2.09
CA VAL A 89 -37.77 43.53 -2.03
C VAL A 89 -38.00 44.57 -0.93
N ALA A 90 -37.21 44.47 0.15
CA ALA A 90 -37.35 45.33 1.32
C ALA A 90 -37.36 46.82 0.92
N ARG A 91 -38.36 47.56 1.42
CA ARG A 91 -38.56 49.00 1.19
C ARG A 91 -38.79 49.43 -0.27
N ARG A 92 -38.98 48.48 -1.21
CA ARG A 92 -39.22 48.79 -2.64
C ARG A 92 -40.49 48.15 -3.21
N GLY A 93 -40.89 46.97 -2.74
CA GLY A 93 -42.14 46.32 -3.17
C GLY A 93 -41.97 44.84 -3.47
N TYR A 94 -42.60 44.36 -4.55
CA TYR A 94 -42.62 42.95 -4.93
C TYR A 94 -42.13 42.75 -6.37
N GLN A 95 -41.54 41.59 -6.61
CA GLN A 95 -41.00 41.19 -7.91
C GLN A 95 -41.30 39.71 -8.14
N LEU A 96 -41.72 39.37 -9.36
CA LEU A 96 -41.88 37.99 -9.80
C LEU A 96 -40.61 37.56 -10.53
N HIS A 97 -39.97 36.49 -10.08
CA HIS A 97 -38.80 35.91 -10.71
C HIS A 97 -39.16 34.56 -11.32
N VAL A 98 -39.12 34.47 -12.64
CA VAL A 98 -39.30 33.22 -13.37
C VAL A 98 -37.93 32.73 -13.82
N SER A 99 -37.49 31.58 -13.30
CA SER A 99 -36.23 30.95 -13.69
C SER A 99 -36.49 29.95 -14.81
N GLU A 100 -35.90 30.14 -15.99
CA GLU A 100 -35.87 29.10 -17.02
C GLU A 100 -34.89 27.99 -16.60
N GLN A 101 -35.31 27.12 -15.69
CA GLN A 101 -34.57 25.87 -15.45
C GLN A 101 -34.94 24.89 -16.57
N SER A 102 -33.98 24.67 -17.47
CA SER A 102 -33.99 23.55 -18.40
C SER A 102 -34.34 22.29 -17.63
N HIS A 103 -35.49 21.67 -17.94
CA HIS A 103 -35.85 20.38 -17.41
C HIS A 103 -34.89 19.31 -17.96
N VAL A 104 -33.67 19.24 -17.42
CA VAL A 104 -33.00 17.95 -17.26
C VAL A 104 -33.71 17.32 -16.08
N LYS A 105 -34.79 16.61 -16.40
CA LYS A 105 -35.51 15.77 -15.46
C LYS A 105 -34.50 14.74 -14.95
N MET A 106 -33.82 15.02 -13.83
CA MET A 106 -33.34 13.96 -12.95
C MET A 106 -34.60 13.28 -12.41
N LEU A 107 -35.13 12.34 -13.21
CA LEU A 107 -35.94 11.27 -12.68
C LEU A 107 -35.07 10.55 -11.67
N ALA A 108 -35.51 10.57 -10.42
CA ALA A 108 -34.97 9.74 -9.37
C ALA A 108 -34.76 8.32 -9.92
N ILE A 109 -33.51 7.89 -9.96
CA ILE A 109 -33.11 6.52 -10.27
C ILE A 109 -33.55 5.68 -9.08
N ASN A 110 -34.84 5.36 -9.01
CA ASN A 110 -35.40 4.37 -8.10
C ASN A 110 -36.35 3.40 -8.81
N ASP A 111 -36.57 3.55 -10.11
CA ASP A 111 -37.22 2.53 -10.93
C ASP A 111 -36.19 1.46 -11.29
N ALA A 112 -36.20 0.37 -10.53
CA ALA A 112 -35.42 -0.83 -10.84
C ALA A 112 -35.68 -1.32 -12.28
N ASP A 113 -36.88 -1.08 -12.80
CA ASP A 113 -37.27 -1.40 -14.18
C ASP A 113 -36.66 -0.43 -15.21
N ALA A 114 -36.49 0.86 -14.90
CA ALA A 114 -35.81 1.82 -15.78
C ALA A 114 -34.29 1.55 -15.85
N ILE A 115 -33.69 1.13 -14.74
CA ILE A 115 -32.30 0.65 -14.72
C ILE A 115 -32.18 -0.64 -15.55
N ARG A 116 -33.15 -1.56 -15.43
CA ARG A 116 -33.20 -2.80 -16.21
C ARG A 116 -33.31 -2.54 -17.70
N ASP A 117 -34.22 -1.66 -18.12
CA ASP A 117 -34.42 -1.32 -19.53
C ASP A 117 -33.24 -0.54 -20.11
N ALA A 118 -32.59 0.32 -19.32
CA ALA A 118 -31.34 0.96 -19.70
C ALA A 118 -30.19 -0.06 -19.84
N ILE A 119 -30.12 -1.11 -19.01
CA ILE A 119 -29.11 -2.17 -19.13
C ILE A 119 -29.43 -3.10 -20.32
N VAL A 120 -30.71 -3.37 -20.61
CA VAL A 120 -31.11 -4.32 -21.66
C VAL A 120 -31.12 -3.66 -23.04
N GLY A 121 -31.55 -2.39 -23.17
CA GLY A 121 -31.70 -1.65 -24.42
C GLY A 121 -30.42 -1.09 -25.05
N VAL A 122 -29.27 -1.22 -24.37
CA VAL A 122 -27.96 -0.78 -24.90
C VAL A 122 -27.42 -1.83 -25.89
N SER A 123 -26.93 -1.35 -27.04
CA SER A 123 -26.34 -2.18 -28.09
C SER A 123 -25.25 -3.10 -27.52
N ILE A 124 -25.17 -4.33 -28.04
CA ILE A 124 -24.19 -5.35 -27.61
C ILE A 124 -22.76 -4.78 -27.66
N TRP A 125 -22.44 -3.97 -28.67
CA TRP A 125 -21.13 -3.33 -28.81
C TRP A 125 -20.78 -2.37 -27.68
N THR A 126 -21.74 -1.58 -27.19
CA THR A 126 -21.56 -0.69 -26.03
C THR A 126 -21.37 -1.47 -24.74
N LYS A 127 -22.05 -2.63 -24.57
CA LYS A 127 -21.81 -3.53 -23.44
C LYS A 127 -20.42 -4.12 -23.48
N VAL A 128 -19.99 -4.59 -24.65
CA VAL A 128 -18.63 -5.12 -24.88
C VAL A 128 -17.58 -4.05 -24.61
N ALA A 129 -17.78 -2.83 -25.11
CA ALA A 129 -16.87 -1.71 -24.87
C ALA A 129 -16.80 -1.32 -23.39
N GLY A 130 -17.94 -1.30 -22.68
CA GLY A 130 -17.99 -1.04 -21.24
C GLY A 130 -17.29 -2.12 -20.41
N ILE A 131 -17.48 -3.40 -20.76
CA ILE A 131 -16.79 -4.53 -20.14
C ILE A 131 -15.28 -4.44 -20.40
N LEU A 132 -14.87 -4.16 -21.64
CA LEU A 132 -13.44 -3.96 -21.97
C LEU A 132 -12.84 -2.81 -21.19
N LEU A 133 -13.52 -1.67 -21.08
CA LEU A 133 -13.07 -0.53 -20.29
C LEU A 133 -12.94 -0.89 -18.80
N LEU A 134 -13.92 -1.61 -18.24
CA LEU A 134 -13.87 -2.11 -16.87
C LEU A 134 -12.68 -3.06 -16.67
N CYS A 135 -12.45 -4.00 -17.58
CA CYS A 135 -11.32 -4.92 -17.54
C CYS A 135 -9.98 -4.18 -17.61
N VAL A 136 -9.88 -3.13 -18.42
CA VAL A 136 -8.68 -2.26 -18.50
C VAL A 136 -8.47 -1.52 -17.17
N ILE A 137 -9.53 -0.97 -16.57
CA ILE A 137 -9.45 -0.27 -15.27
C ILE A 137 -9.03 -1.25 -14.17
N LEU A 138 -9.66 -2.42 -14.08
CA LEU A 138 -9.33 -3.45 -13.09
C LEU A 138 -7.91 -3.98 -13.30
N GLY A 139 -7.50 -4.21 -14.55
CA GLY A 139 -6.13 -4.58 -14.90
C GLY A 139 -5.12 -3.51 -14.52
N GLY A 140 -5.46 -2.23 -14.71
CA GLY A 140 -4.65 -1.09 -14.28
C GLY A 140 -4.51 -1.01 -12.76
N ILE A 141 -5.61 -1.15 -12.01
CA ILE A 141 -5.60 -1.17 -10.54
C ILE A 141 -4.74 -2.33 -10.03
N TRP A 142 -4.90 -3.53 -10.61
CA TRP A 142 -4.08 -4.69 -10.25
C TRP A 142 -2.61 -4.45 -10.57
N TYR A 143 -2.28 -3.92 -11.76
CA TYR A 143 -0.90 -3.69 -12.18
C TYR A 143 -0.15 -2.71 -11.26
N VAL A 144 -0.85 -1.72 -10.71
CA VAL A 144 -0.29 -0.74 -9.76
C VAL A 144 -0.30 -1.25 -8.31
N SER A 145 -0.96 -2.37 -8.03
CA SER A 145 -1.03 -2.92 -6.67
C SER A 145 0.30 -3.52 -6.19
N ASP A 146 0.54 -3.42 -4.88
CA ASP A 146 1.70 -4.04 -4.21
C ASP A 146 1.73 -5.56 -4.44
N HIS A 147 0.56 -6.20 -4.51
CA HIS A 147 0.46 -7.63 -4.82
C HIS A 147 1.06 -7.97 -6.20
N HIS A 148 0.85 -7.15 -7.24
CA HIS A 148 1.49 -7.38 -8.54
C HIS A 148 3.01 -7.25 -8.45
N ALA A 149 3.51 -6.26 -7.71
CA ALA A 149 4.94 -6.08 -7.48
C ALA A 149 5.57 -7.32 -6.82
N VAL A 150 4.91 -7.88 -5.80
CA VAL A 150 5.32 -9.13 -5.13
C VAL A 150 5.32 -10.31 -6.10
N VAL A 151 4.25 -10.52 -6.86
CA VAL A 151 4.16 -11.62 -7.85
C VAL A 151 5.29 -11.54 -8.87
N LYS A 152 5.57 -10.34 -9.40
CA LYS A 152 6.65 -10.11 -10.36
C LYS A 152 8.05 -10.41 -9.78
N ARG A 153 8.25 -10.15 -8.49
CA ARG A 153 9.52 -10.45 -7.80
C ARG A 153 9.67 -11.95 -7.57
N ILE A 154 8.62 -12.62 -7.10
CA ILE A 154 8.62 -14.06 -6.82
C ILE A 154 8.77 -14.91 -8.07
N ALA A 155 8.12 -14.52 -9.18
CA ALA A 155 8.20 -15.25 -10.45
C ALA A 155 9.62 -15.35 -11.04
N LYS A 156 10.59 -14.62 -10.47
CA LYS A 156 12.00 -14.73 -10.86
C LYS A 156 12.75 -15.81 -10.08
N TRP A 157 12.25 -16.25 -8.94
CA TRP A 157 12.91 -17.24 -8.12
C TRP A 157 12.45 -18.65 -8.47
N HIS A 158 13.36 -19.60 -8.33
CA HIS A 158 13.13 -21.04 -8.44
C HIS A 158 13.70 -21.72 -7.19
N ALA A 159 13.08 -22.82 -6.78
CA ALA A 159 13.45 -23.64 -5.63
C ALA A 159 13.29 -25.15 -5.92
N ASP A 160 13.34 -25.54 -7.19
CA ASP A 160 13.12 -26.91 -7.69
C ASP A 160 14.32 -27.86 -7.51
N LYS A 161 15.45 -27.38 -6.98
CA LYS A 161 16.72 -28.10 -6.96
C LYS A 161 17.30 -28.27 -5.56
N TYR A 162 18.06 -29.36 -5.44
CA TYR A 162 18.90 -29.66 -4.29
C TYR A 162 20.36 -29.80 -4.74
N ILE A 163 21.29 -29.38 -3.90
CA ILE A 163 22.73 -29.57 -4.13
C ILE A 163 23.41 -30.28 -2.98
N SER A 164 24.44 -31.05 -3.30
CA SER A 164 25.32 -31.65 -2.30
C SER A 164 26.43 -30.68 -1.90
N LEU A 165 26.57 -30.44 -0.60
CA LEU A 165 27.62 -29.62 -0.01
C LEU A 165 28.50 -30.49 0.90
N ASN A 166 29.82 -30.26 0.85
CA ASN A 166 30.75 -30.80 1.83
C ASN A 166 31.15 -29.69 2.80
N ILE A 167 30.62 -29.75 4.02
CA ILE A 167 30.84 -28.75 5.07
C ILE A 167 31.57 -29.43 6.23
N GLY A 168 32.78 -28.99 6.53
CA GLY A 168 33.57 -29.54 7.63
C GLY A 168 33.92 -31.02 7.47
N GLY A 169 33.94 -31.55 6.25
CA GLY A 169 34.21 -32.97 5.97
C GLY A 169 32.96 -33.83 5.94
N THR A 170 31.79 -33.24 6.21
CA THR A 170 30.50 -33.92 6.22
C THR A 170 29.74 -33.58 4.95
N LEU A 171 29.17 -34.59 4.31
CA LEU A 171 28.31 -34.43 3.14
C LEU A 171 26.86 -34.25 3.59
N GLY A 172 26.23 -33.20 3.07
CA GLY A 172 24.80 -32.93 3.29
C GLY A 172 24.16 -32.36 2.04
N THR A 173 22.84 -32.27 2.06
CA THR A 173 22.04 -31.75 0.94
C THR A 173 21.45 -30.41 1.35
N ALA A 174 21.60 -29.41 0.48
CA ALA A 174 21.00 -28.10 0.66
C ALA A 174 19.85 -27.87 -0.33
N HIS A 175 18.75 -27.31 0.16
CA HIS A 175 17.67 -26.81 -0.69
C HIS A 175 18.14 -25.52 -1.37
N MET A 176 18.17 -25.51 -2.70
CA MET A 176 18.67 -24.37 -3.48
C MET A 176 17.56 -23.42 -3.87
N LEU A 177 17.80 -22.11 -3.73
CA LEU A 177 17.01 -21.05 -4.33
C LEU A 177 17.85 -20.24 -5.33
N TYR A 178 17.34 -19.97 -6.53
CA TYR A 178 18.08 -19.23 -7.55
C TYR A 178 17.19 -18.35 -8.42
N ILE A 179 17.77 -17.33 -9.04
CA ILE A 179 17.05 -16.42 -9.95
C ILE A 179 17.08 -16.96 -11.40
N SER A 180 15.97 -16.78 -12.13
CA SER A 180 15.81 -17.10 -13.55
C SER A 180 16.97 -16.58 -14.40
N GLY A 181 17.51 -17.46 -15.24
CA GLY A 181 18.60 -17.14 -16.17
C GLY A 181 20.00 -17.37 -15.61
N GLU A 182 20.13 -17.82 -14.35
CA GLU A 182 21.42 -18.23 -13.81
C GLU A 182 21.81 -19.63 -14.30
N GLU A 183 23.02 -19.76 -14.83
CA GLU A 183 23.54 -21.02 -15.38
C GLU A 183 24.54 -21.69 -14.42
N HIS A 184 25.15 -20.93 -13.51
CA HIS A 184 26.17 -21.39 -12.59
C HIS A 184 25.60 -22.01 -11.32
N LEU A 185 24.78 -23.06 -11.47
CA LEU A 185 24.08 -23.72 -10.37
C LEU A 185 24.82 -24.96 -9.83
N HIS A 186 25.98 -25.31 -10.41
CA HIS A 186 26.74 -26.46 -9.96
C HIS A 186 27.29 -26.25 -8.53
N PRO A 187 27.29 -27.26 -7.63
CA PRO A 187 27.70 -27.10 -6.22
C PRO A 187 29.11 -26.52 -6.02
N SER A 188 30.00 -26.70 -7.00
CA SER A 188 31.36 -26.12 -6.99
C SER A 188 31.36 -24.60 -6.84
N TRP A 189 30.28 -23.92 -7.25
CA TRP A 189 30.16 -22.48 -7.07
C TRP A 189 30.05 -22.07 -5.61
N TRP A 190 29.45 -22.88 -4.73
CA TRP A 190 29.48 -22.65 -3.28
C TRP A 190 30.75 -23.21 -2.64
N GLN A 191 31.14 -24.43 -3.03
CA GLN A 191 32.22 -25.14 -2.35
C GLN A 191 33.62 -24.57 -2.62
N LYS A 192 33.86 -23.91 -3.77
CA LYS A 192 35.19 -23.35 -4.10
C LYS A 192 35.71 -22.31 -3.12
N TYR A 193 34.84 -21.73 -2.28
CA TYR A 193 35.25 -20.77 -1.26
C TYR A 193 35.74 -21.43 0.04
N LEU A 194 35.58 -22.74 0.19
CA LEU A 194 36.09 -23.51 1.31
C LEU A 194 37.41 -24.17 0.90
N ALA A 195 38.45 -24.05 1.73
CA ALA A 195 39.73 -24.71 1.50
C ALA A 195 39.58 -26.23 1.70
N PRO A 196 39.80 -27.08 0.67
CA PRO A 196 39.63 -28.53 0.80
C PRO A 196 40.47 -29.14 1.93
N GLU A 197 41.72 -28.70 2.07
CA GLU A 197 42.66 -29.16 3.09
C GLU A 197 42.26 -28.79 4.53
N GLY A 198 41.50 -27.69 4.68
CA GLY A 198 41.03 -27.17 5.96
C GLY A 198 39.55 -27.41 6.22
N ASN A 199 38.86 -28.14 5.34
CA ASN A 199 37.42 -28.36 5.42
C ASN A 199 37.10 -29.47 6.44
N HIS A 200 37.36 -29.20 7.72
CA HIS A 200 37.13 -30.13 8.83
C HIS A 200 36.49 -29.41 10.01
N ILE A 201 35.38 -29.94 10.53
CA ILE A 201 34.72 -29.45 11.74
C ILE A 201 34.53 -30.63 12.69
N ASN A 202 35.13 -30.53 13.87
CA ASN A 202 34.96 -31.54 14.92
C ASN A 202 33.48 -31.66 15.31
N ASN A 203 32.98 -32.90 15.37
CA ASN A 203 31.62 -33.26 15.80
C ASN A 203 30.46 -32.77 14.92
N LEU A 204 30.71 -32.36 13.67
CA LEU A 204 29.63 -32.08 12.71
C LEU A 204 29.28 -33.38 11.95
N ASN A 205 28.41 -34.22 12.50
CA ASN A 205 28.08 -35.52 11.87
C ASN A 205 27.03 -35.43 10.76
N TYR A 206 26.17 -34.43 10.84
CA TYR A 206 25.08 -34.15 9.90
C TYR A 206 24.77 -32.66 9.93
N PHE A 207 24.11 -32.18 8.89
CA PHE A 207 23.55 -30.84 8.85
C PHE A 207 22.39 -30.77 7.87
N SER A 208 21.55 -29.77 8.07
CA SER A 208 20.53 -29.31 7.14
C SER A 208 20.98 -27.95 6.61
N ALA A 209 20.67 -27.66 5.35
CA ALA A 209 21.14 -26.45 4.73
C ALA A 209 20.17 -25.90 3.69
N PHE A 210 20.29 -24.59 3.48
CA PHE A 210 19.74 -23.89 2.34
C PHE A 210 20.90 -23.21 1.61
N ALA A 211 20.79 -23.12 0.29
CA ALA A 211 21.75 -22.42 -0.55
C ALA A 211 20.99 -21.45 -1.45
N SER A 212 21.58 -20.29 -1.74
CA SER A 212 20.99 -19.39 -2.74
C SER A 212 22.02 -18.69 -3.62
N THR A 213 21.56 -18.24 -4.78
CA THR A 213 22.31 -17.32 -5.63
C THR A 213 21.41 -16.34 -6.38
N ASP A 214 21.86 -15.11 -6.49
CA ASP A 214 21.31 -14.06 -7.37
C ASP A 214 22.17 -13.85 -8.63
N GLY A 215 23.10 -14.77 -8.90
CA GLY A 215 24.09 -14.70 -9.96
C GLY A 215 25.34 -13.88 -9.64
N LYS A 216 25.31 -13.08 -8.55
CA LYS A 216 26.50 -12.36 -8.05
C LYS A 216 27.03 -12.99 -6.78
N ASN A 217 26.12 -13.33 -5.88
CA ASN A 217 26.42 -13.89 -4.58
C ASN A 217 26.08 -15.38 -4.55
N TYR A 218 26.84 -16.12 -3.74
CA TYR A 218 26.59 -17.52 -3.45
C TYR A 218 26.52 -17.68 -1.94
N SER A 219 25.30 -17.80 -1.40
CA SER A 219 25.05 -17.90 0.03
C SER A 219 24.72 -19.34 0.41
N MET A 220 25.19 -19.75 1.58
CA MET A 220 24.93 -21.04 2.20
C MET A 220 24.63 -20.83 3.68
N ALA A 221 23.48 -21.34 4.11
CA ALA A 221 22.95 -21.21 5.45
C ALA A 221 22.78 -22.62 6.03
N ILE A 222 23.55 -22.94 7.06
CA ILE A 222 23.72 -24.30 7.58
C ILE A 222 23.27 -24.36 9.03
N CYS A 223 22.52 -25.39 9.37
CA CYS A 223 22.22 -25.76 10.75
C CYS A 223 22.81 -27.14 11.06
N PRO A 224 23.55 -27.32 12.18
CA PRO A 224 24.20 -28.59 12.55
C PRO A 224 23.20 -29.63 13.11
N GLU A 225 22.01 -29.70 12.52
CA GLU A 225 20.93 -30.61 12.86
C GLU A 225 20.48 -31.35 11.59
N LEU A 226 20.14 -32.63 11.70
CA LEU A 226 19.85 -33.49 10.56
C LEU A 226 18.65 -32.98 9.72
N ASP A 227 17.65 -32.43 10.40
CA ASP A 227 16.45 -31.84 9.80
C ASP A 227 16.37 -30.36 10.20
N ALA A 228 15.98 -29.49 9.27
CA ALA A 228 15.71 -28.09 9.54
C ALA A 228 14.69 -27.92 10.69
N LYS A 229 13.75 -28.86 10.86
CA LYS A 229 12.78 -28.86 11.96
C LYS A 229 13.40 -28.99 13.34
N ALA A 230 14.54 -29.66 13.46
CA ALA A 230 15.27 -29.82 14.70
C ALA A 230 16.22 -28.65 15.00
N CYS A 231 16.38 -27.72 14.04
CA CYS A 231 17.28 -26.58 14.21
C CYS A 231 16.86 -25.67 15.37
N ASN A 232 17.67 -25.64 16.43
CA ASN A 232 17.42 -24.90 17.67
C ASN A 232 18.15 -23.54 17.73
N GLY A 233 18.90 -23.19 16.69
CA GLY A 233 19.65 -21.94 16.61
C GLY A 233 21.11 -22.03 17.04
N ASN A 234 21.57 -23.17 17.58
CA ASN A 234 22.94 -23.34 18.02
C ASN A 234 23.87 -23.75 16.88
N GLY A 235 25.04 -23.11 16.80
CA GLY A 235 26.08 -23.49 15.83
C GLY A 235 25.70 -23.26 14.36
N ILE A 236 24.72 -22.38 14.10
CA ILE A 236 24.37 -21.95 12.75
C ILE A 236 25.60 -21.35 12.06
N ILE A 237 25.79 -21.68 10.79
CA ILE A 237 26.86 -21.12 9.95
C ILE A 237 26.22 -20.49 8.71
N ASN A 238 26.35 -19.17 8.56
CA ASN A 238 25.96 -18.48 7.33
C ASN A 238 27.20 -17.93 6.64
N ILE A 239 27.48 -18.42 5.43
CA ILE A 239 28.60 -17.96 4.61
C ILE A 239 28.06 -17.44 3.29
N THR A 240 28.54 -16.28 2.87
CA THR A 240 28.20 -15.70 1.56
C THR A 240 29.46 -15.28 0.83
N ALA A 241 29.65 -15.83 -0.36
CA ALA A 241 30.63 -15.33 -1.30
C ALA A 241 30.03 -14.21 -2.16
N ILE A 242 30.83 -13.17 -2.40
CA ILE A 242 30.41 -11.92 -3.06
C ILE A 242 31.23 -11.58 -4.32
N ASP A 243 32.22 -12.42 -4.65
CA ASP A 243 33.01 -12.32 -5.87
C ASP A 243 33.25 -13.72 -6.44
N ALA A 244 33.77 -13.84 -7.66
CA ALA A 244 34.00 -15.14 -8.30
C ALA A 244 35.26 -15.88 -7.81
N LYS A 245 36.18 -15.21 -7.09
CA LYS A 245 37.51 -15.73 -6.75
C LYS A 245 37.43 -16.64 -5.53
N PRO A 246 37.93 -17.88 -5.60
CA PRO A 246 38.02 -18.79 -4.45
C PRO A 246 38.70 -18.12 -3.24
N ALA A 247 38.00 -18.04 -2.12
CA ALA A 247 38.53 -17.40 -0.91
C ALA A 247 39.42 -18.33 -0.06
N GLY A 248 39.25 -19.65 -0.17
CA GLY A 248 40.05 -20.62 0.57
C GLY A 248 39.80 -20.58 2.09
N LEU A 249 38.56 -20.43 2.52
CA LEU A 249 38.20 -20.43 3.94
C LEU A 249 38.50 -21.79 4.57
N ASN A 250 39.44 -21.84 5.50
CA ASN A 250 39.74 -23.02 6.30
C ASN A 250 38.68 -23.18 7.40
N MET A 251 37.83 -24.21 7.31
CA MET A 251 36.73 -24.40 8.26
C MET A 251 37.22 -24.72 9.68
N ALA A 252 38.35 -25.41 9.84
CA ALA A 252 38.91 -25.72 11.15
C ALA A 252 39.36 -24.46 11.90
N GLU A 253 39.87 -23.46 11.18
CA GLU A 253 40.27 -22.15 11.73
C GLU A 253 39.09 -21.18 11.85
N PHE A 254 38.13 -21.27 10.91
CA PHE A 254 36.94 -20.42 10.89
C PHE A 254 36.07 -20.61 12.14
N ILE A 255 35.81 -21.83 12.59
CA ILE A 255 34.91 -22.08 13.73
C ILE A 255 35.37 -21.41 15.04
N PRO A 256 36.63 -21.50 15.49
CA PRO A 256 37.07 -20.76 16.66
C PRO A 256 37.11 -19.24 16.40
N LEU A 257 37.44 -18.79 15.18
CA LEU A 257 37.44 -17.38 14.82
C LEU A 257 36.03 -16.77 14.87
N SER A 258 35.02 -17.47 14.34
CA SER A 258 33.62 -17.03 14.29
C SER A 258 33.10 -16.79 15.71
N LYS A 259 33.32 -17.74 16.63
CA LYS A 259 32.97 -17.60 18.05
C LYS A 259 33.62 -16.38 18.71
N LYS A 260 34.90 -16.12 18.40
CA LYS A 260 35.61 -14.94 18.90
C LYS A 260 34.98 -13.65 18.36
N MET A 261 34.61 -13.62 17.08
CA MET A 261 33.96 -12.46 16.47
C MET A 261 32.57 -12.21 17.07
N GLU A 262 31.76 -13.26 17.25
CA GLU A 262 30.41 -13.22 17.82
C GLU A 262 30.38 -12.67 19.27
N GLN A 263 31.39 -13.00 20.07
CA GLN A 263 31.48 -12.59 21.48
C GLN A 263 31.88 -11.12 21.68
N ARG A 264 32.57 -10.49 20.73
CA ARG A 264 33.14 -9.15 20.92
C ARG A 264 32.07 -8.10 21.07
N ILE A 265 31.15 -8.03 20.11
CA ILE A 265 30.14 -6.98 20.13
C ILE A 265 28.82 -7.50 19.55
N ARG A 266 27.77 -7.40 20.38
CA ARG A 266 26.37 -7.64 20.01
C ARG A 266 25.63 -6.32 20.18
N TYR A 267 25.51 -5.58 19.08
CA TYR A 267 24.98 -4.22 19.11
C TYR A 267 23.44 -4.15 19.09
N ASN A 268 22.78 -5.28 18.81
CA ASN A 268 21.38 -5.29 18.41
C ASN A 268 20.47 -5.87 19.49
N ARG A 269 20.26 -5.13 20.58
CA ARG A 269 18.95 -5.17 21.27
C ARG A 269 18.15 -4.02 20.70
N ILE A 270 17.29 -4.32 19.74
CA ILE A 270 16.32 -3.35 19.23
C ILE A 270 15.39 -3.03 20.40
N VAL A 271 15.54 -1.85 20.98
CA VAL A 271 14.53 -1.30 21.91
C VAL A 271 13.63 -0.44 21.05
N LEU A 272 12.44 -0.96 20.77
CA LEU A 272 11.42 -0.20 20.07
C LEU A 272 11.00 0.99 20.94
N PRO A 273 10.85 2.20 20.38
CA PRO A 273 10.19 3.27 21.10
C PRO A 273 8.75 2.84 21.38
N ILE A 274 8.37 2.78 22.67
CA ILE A 274 6.99 2.52 23.08
C ILE A 274 6.18 3.73 22.60
N ASP A 275 5.31 3.53 21.61
CA ASP A 275 4.37 4.55 21.18
C ASP A 275 3.18 4.52 22.15
N ASP A 276 2.98 5.60 22.91
CA ASP A 276 2.06 5.72 24.05
C ASP A 276 0.55 5.59 23.70
N LYS A 277 0.20 5.14 22.48
CA LYS A 277 -1.17 5.20 21.94
C LYS A 277 -1.78 3.89 21.47
N SER A 278 -1.09 2.75 21.51
CA SER A 278 -1.68 1.45 21.12
C SER A 278 -2.04 0.59 22.34
N SER A 279 -3.33 0.49 22.66
CA SER A 279 -3.86 -0.29 23.79
C SER A 279 -4.06 -1.79 23.46
N GLY A 280 -3.05 -2.45 22.88
CA GLY A 280 -3.10 -3.89 22.56
C GLY A 280 -1.80 -4.59 22.93
N GLU A 281 -1.87 -5.88 23.27
CA GLU A 281 -0.67 -6.74 23.42
C GLU A 281 0.04 -6.80 22.05
N LEU A 282 1.02 -5.92 21.83
CA LEU A 282 1.83 -5.95 20.62
C LEU A 282 2.82 -7.10 20.72
N LEU A 283 2.97 -7.84 19.62
CA LEU A 283 3.86 -8.98 19.54
C LEU A 283 5.04 -8.66 18.62
N GLU A 284 6.24 -8.67 19.21
CA GLU A 284 7.50 -8.48 18.49
C GLU A 284 8.12 -9.82 18.12
N HIS A 285 8.41 -9.99 16.84
CA HIS A 285 9.12 -11.14 16.28
C HIS A 285 10.55 -10.71 15.94
N ASN A 286 11.51 -11.23 16.69
CA ASN A 286 12.92 -10.90 16.58
C ASN A 286 13.68 -12.02 15.86
N TYR A 287 14.52 -11.62 14.91
CA TYR A 287 15.39 -12.49 14.14
C TYR A 287 16.83 -11.99 14.22
N HIS A 288 17.79 -12.90 14.41
CA HIS A 288 19.20 -12.55 14.52
C HIS A 288 20.08 -13.56 13.79
N ALA A 289 21.08 -13.09 13.05
CA ALA A 289 22.05 -13.94 12.38
C ALA A 289 23.42 -13.28 12.27
N ASP A 290 24.44 -14.13 12.31
CA ASP A 290 25.80 -13.79 11.93
C ASP A 290 26.08 -14.32 10.53
N ILE A 291 26.55 -13.43 9.65
CA ILE A 291 26.83 -13.74 8.24
C ILE A 291 28.28 -13.43 7.93
N TYR A 292 28.99 -14.39 7.36
CA TYR A 292 30.43 -14.32 7.11
C TYR A 292 30.73 -14.23 5.62
N PHE A 293 31.67 -13.34 5.26
CA PHE A 293 32.02 -13.03 3.88
C PHE A 293 33.51 -13.29 3.66
N PRO A 294 33.89 -14.52 3.26
CA PRO A 294 35.27 -14.82 2.92
C PRO A 294 35.64 -14.22 1.56
N VAL A 295 36.75 -13.48 1.50
CA VAL A 295 37.27 -12.85 0.28
C VAL A 295 38.75 -13.20 0.14
N ALA A 296 39.18 -13.56 -1.06
CA ALA A 296 40.54 -14.05 -1.31
C ALA A 296 41.61 -13.01 -0.95
N GLY A 297 42.49 -13.35 0.00
CA GLY A 297 43.60 -12.50 0.43
C GLY A 297 43.20 -11.34 1.35
N GLU A 298 41.97 -11.32 1.85
CA GLU A 298 41.42 -10.28 2.71
C GLU A 298 41.06 -10.84 4.10
N LEU A 299 40.85 -9.95 5.07
CA LEU A 299 40.34 -10.32 6.38
C LEU A 299 38.89 -10.81 6.28
N LEU A 300 38.52 -11.80 7.11
CA LEU A 300 37.14 -12.25 7.20
C LEU A 300 36.24 -11.11 7.70
N VAL A 301 35.19 -10.81 6.96
CA VAL A 301 34.18 -9.81 7.32
C VAL A 301 32.94 -10.50 7.86
N ARG A 302 32.38 -9.98 8.96
CA ARG A 302 31.12 -10.43 9.58
C ARG A 302 30.09 -9.31 9.53
N THR A 303 28.85 -9.68 9.23
CA THR A 303 27.66 -8.87 9.46
C THR A 303 26.84 -9.47 10.60
N ASP A 304 26.68 -8.72 11.70
CA ASP A 304 25.67 -8.97 12.75
C ASP A 304 24.34 -8.37 12.25
N LEU A 305 23.44 -9.24 11.79
CA LEU A 305 22.11 -8.90 11.31
C LEU A 305 21.08 -9.09 12.43
N SER A 306 20.21 -8.10 12.60
CA SER A 306 19.00 -8.20 13.41
C SER A 306 17.80 -7.63 12.64
N MET A 307 16.66 -8.30 12.75
CA MET A 307 15.38 -7.86 12.21
C MET A 307 14.31 -8.02 13.28
N SER A 308 13.44 -7.02 13.42
CA SER A 308 12.29 -7.01 14.32
C SER A 308 11.04 -6.65 13.52
N LEU A 309 10.02 -7.49 13.66
CA LEU A 309 8.71 -7.32 13.05
C LEU A 309 7.66 -7.18 14.16
N VAL A 310 7.02 -6.02 14.22
CA VAL A 310 5.96 -5.73 15.19
C VAL A 310 4.64 -5.74 14.47
N TYR A 311 3.80 -6.75 14.72
CA TYR A 311 2.52 -6.89 14.02
C TYR A 311 1.47 -5.94 14.62
N GLU A 312 0.83 -5.13 13.77
CA GLU A 312 -0.31 -4.26 14.11
C GLU A 312 -1.64 -4.84 13.58
N GLY A 313 -1.60 -6.03 12.99
CA GLY A 313 -2.72 -6.79 12.43
C GLY A 313 -2.23 -8.15 11.93
N GLU A 314 -3.03 -8.87 11.15
CA GLU A 314 -2.67 -10.24 10.72
C GLU A 314 -1.48 -10.29 9.75
N LYS A 315 -1.32 -9.28 8.88
CA LYS A 315 -0.35 -9.30 7.76
C LYS A 315 0.41 -7.99 7.58
N LYS A 316 0.38 -7.09 8.56
CA LYS A 316 1.04 -5.79 8.46
C LYS A 316 1.58 -5.32 9.79
N GLY A 317 2.57 -4.45 9.74
CA GLY A 317 3.15 -3.90 10.95
C GLY A 317 4.39 -3.06 10.70
N LYS A 318 5.15 -2.83 11.77
CA LYS A 318 6.40 -2.06 11.74
C LYS A 318 7.59 -2.99 11.56
N PHE A 319 8.53 -2.57 10.72
CA PHE A 319 9.76 -3.29 10.42
C PHE A 319 10.97 -2.50 10.89
N TYR A 320 11.87 -3.17 11.58
CA TYR A 320 13.15 -2.64 12.01
C TYR A 320 14.24 -3.62 11.63
N SER A 321 15.29 -3.17 10.96
CA SER A 321 16.48 -3.98 10.72
C SER A 321 17.73 -3.20 11.07
N THR A 322 18.69 -3.88 11.68
CA THR A 322 20.03 -3.34 11.92
C THR A 322 21.06 -4.34 11.42
N SER A 323 22.08 -3.83 10.75
CA SER A 323 23.25 -4.57 10.32
C SER A 323 24.51 -3.87 10.80
N CYS A 324 25.39 -4.63 11.43
CA CYS A 324 26.67 -4.12 11.89
C CYS A 324 27.81 -4.91 11.25
N ILE A 325 28.63 -4.26 10.43
CA ILE A 325 29.74 -4.90 9.71
C ILE A 325 31.07 -4.64 10.44
N THR A 326 31.82 -5.72 10.68
CA THR A 326 33.17 -5.67 11.28
C THR A 326 34.09 -6.67 10.59
N ASP A 327 35.40 -6.41 10.59
CA ASP A 327 36.43 -7.38 10.17
C ASP A 327 37.01 -8.16 11.35
N GLN A 328 37.67 -9.28 11.06
CA GLN A 328 38.17 -10.23 12.05
C GLN A 328 39.19 -9.65 13.04
N ASP A 329 39.87 -8.57 12.67
CA ASP A 329 40.91 -7.92 13.50
C ASP A 329 40.43 -6.62 14.14
N CYS A 330 39.16 -6.24 13.91
CA CYS A 330 38.57 -5.00 14.39
C CYS A 330 39.32 -3.75 13.93
N LEU A 331 39.90 -3.79 12.73
CA LEU A 331 40.54 -2.62 12.11
C LEU A 331 39.49 -1.60 11.65
N THR A 332 38.35 -2.09 11.15
CA THR A 332 37.22 -1.25 10.79
C THR A 332 36.42 -0.85 12.01
N THR A 333 36.18 0.46 12.15
CA THR A 333 35.16 0.97 13.05
C THR A 333 33.79 0.43 12.60
N PRO A 334 32.97 -0.15 13.49
CA PRO A 334 31.75 -0.86 13.09
C PRO A 334 30.85 -0.04 12.17
N ILE A 335 30.55 -0.57 10.99
CA ILE A 335 29.66 0.08 10.03
C ILE A 335 28.24 -0.32 10.40
N LYS A 336 27.52 0.58 11.06
CA LYS A 336 26.13 0.36 11.47
C LYS A 336 25.17 0.92 10.43
N TYR A 337 24.28 0.07 9.96
CA TYR A 337 23.22 0.44 9.02
C TYR A 337 21.87 0.01 9.60
N THR A 338 20.94 0.96 9.72
CA THR A 338 19.60 0.70 10.25
C THR A 338 18.54 1.07 9.21
N ILE A 339 17.48 0.27 9.17
CA ILE A 339 16.31 0.47 8.32
C ILE A 339 15.08 0.45 9.23
N ARG A 340 14.18 1.42 9.05
CA ARG A 340 12.85 1.45 9.66
C ARG A 340 11.81 1.61 8.57
N GLY A 341 10.71 0.88 8.68
CA GLY A 341 9.66 0.90 7.69
C GLY A 341 8.36 0.26 8.16
N GLU A 342 7.44 0.14 7.23
CA GLU A 342 6.20 -0.61 7.39
C GLU A 342 6.23 -1.81 6.47
N PHE A 343 5.81 -2.98 6.96
CA PHE A 343 5.76 -4.18 6.14
C PHE A 343 4.32 -4.62 5.88
N GLU A 344 4.12 -5.23 4.71
CA GLU A 344 2.98 -6.07 4.40
C GLU A 344 3.47 -7.48 4.04
N GLN A 345 2.85 -8.51 4.64
CA GLN A 345 3.20 -9.92 4.50
C GLN A 345 2.27 -10.61 3.50
N TYR A 346 2.88 -11.30 2.54
CA TYR A 346 2.20 -12.10 1.53
C TYR A 346 2.64 -13.56 1.65
N GLN A 347 1.69 -14.49 1.59
CA GLN A 347 1.97 -15.93 1.58
C GLN A 347 1.87 -16.45 0.16
N THR A 348 2.92 -17.10 -0.31
CA THR A 348 3.01 -17.61 -1.69
C THR A 348 3.91 -18.85 -1.75
N THR A 349 4.21 -19.31 -2.95
CA THR A 349 5.18 -20.38 -3.19
C THR A 349 6.23 -19.96 -4.21
N ILE A 350 7.45 -20.45 -4.02
CA ILE A 350 8.49 -20.50 -5.05
C ILE A 350 8.56 -21.97 -5.45
N ASP A 351 8.06 -22.30 -6.64
CA ASP A 351 7.73 -23.67 -7.03
C ASP A 351 6.85 -24.35 -5.96
N GLU A 352 7.34 -25.40 -5.29
CA GLU A 352 6.65 -26.11 -4.22
C GLU A 352 6.98 -25.60 -2.81
N LEU A 353 7.98 -24.73 -2.69
CA LEU A 353 8.44 -24.19 -1.41
C LEU A 353 7.51 -23.06 -0.94
N LYS A 354 6.91 -23.20 0.24
CA LYS A 354 6.12 -22.14 0.86
C LYS A 354 7.01 -21.00 1.32
N VAL A 355 6.66 -19.77 0.96
CA VAL A 355 7.46 -18.58 1.26
C VAL A 355 6.54 -17.46 1.75
N ASP A 356 6.95 -16.81 2.85
CA ASP A 356 6.38 -15.52 3.24
C ASP A 356 7.23 -14.40 2.63
N VAL A 357 6.58 -13.45 1.98
CA VAL A 357 7.20 -12.26 1.39
C VAL A 357 6.82 -11.05 2.20
N PHE A 358 7.80 -10.30 2.67
CA PHE A 358 7.61 -9.06 3.39
C PHE A 358 8.02 -7.91 2.49
N HIS A 359 7.02 -7.19 1.97
CA HIS A 359 7.23 -5.95 1.24
C HIS A 359 7.33 -4.82 2.27
N VAL A 360 8.54 -4.29 2.43
CA VAL A 360 8.88 -3.24 3.38
C VAL A 360 8.96 -1.90 2.65
N LYS A 361 8.04 -1.00 2.96
CA LYS A 361 8.10 0.41 2.56
C LYS A 361 8.99 1.14 3.54
N VAL A 362 10.15 1.60 3.05
CA VAL A 362 11.18 2.19 3.90
C VAL A 362 10.81 3.63 4.26
N LEU A 363 10.74 3.91 5.56
CA LEU A 363 10.45 5.25 6.10
C LEU A 363 11.73 5.99 6.48
N GLN A 364 12.72 5.26 6.99
CA GLN A 364 13.99 5.82 7.43
C GLN A 364 15.12 4.83 7.20
N LYS A 365 16.27 5.36 6.80
CA LYS A 365 17.55 4.65 6.78
C LYS A 365 18.59 5.49 7.50
N GLU A 366 19.50 4.83 8.19
CA GLU A 366 20.60 5.49 8.87
C GLU A 366 21.86 4.67 8.72
N LEU A 367 22.85 5.22 8.02
CA LEU A 367 24.20 4.70 7.94
C LEU A 367 25.13 5.52 8.84
N THR A 368 25.60 4.92 9.93
CA THR A 368 26.65 5.53 10.75
C THR A 368 27.95 5.52 9.97
N LYS A 369 28.52 6.71 9.73
CA LYS A 369 29.82 6.83 9.08
C LYS A 369 30.91 6.25 10.00
N PRO A 370 31.67 5.25 9.56
CA PRO A 370 32.80 4.72 10.32
C PRO A 370 33.96 5.74 10.34
N ASP A 371 34.72 5.76 11.42
CA ASP A 371 35.94 6.58 11.53
C ASP A 371 37.08 5.99 10.69
N GLU A 372 37.23 4.66 10.74
CA GLU A 372 38.21 3.91 9.98
C GLU A 372 37.55 2.72 9.26
N VAL A 373 37.96 2.45 8.02
CA VAL A 373 37.47 1.33 7.20
C VAL A 373 38.67 0.62 6.60
N SER A 374 38.83 -0.66 6.94
CA SER A 374 39.89 -1.50 6.39
C SER A 374 39.68 -1.75 4.88
N PRO A 375 40.74 -2.10 4.13
CA PRO A 375 40.60 -2.49 2.72
C PRO A 375 39.56 -3.59 2.51
N SER A 376 39.54 -4.59 3.40
CA SER A 376 38.60 -5.72 3.36
C SER A 376 37.14 -5.28 3.55
N ALA A 377 36.88 -4.29 4.41
CA ALA A 377 35.54 -3.77 4.66
C ALA A 377 35.07 -2.69 3.66
N MET A 378 35.99 -2.12 2.87
CA MET A 378 35.70 -0.98 1.98
C MET A 378 34.63 -1.30 0.91
N HIS A 379 34.64 -2.53 0.39
CA HIS A 379 33.61 -2.97 -0.56
C HIS A 379 32.20 -2.89 0.06
N PHE A 380 32.05 -3.45 1.27
CA PHE A 380 30.80 -3.48 2.01
C PHE A 380 30.28 -2.08 2.33
N TYR A 381 31.16 -1.20 2.80
CA TYR A 381 30.81 0.20 3.06
C TYR A 381 30.26 0.90 1.81
N ARG A 382 30.90 0.69 0.66
CA ARG A 382 30.48 1.29 -0.62
C ARG A 382 29.13 0.76 -1.09
N GLU A 383 28.91 -0.54 -0.98
CA GLU A 383 27.63 -1.14 -1.38
C GLU A 383 26.48 -0.68 -0.48
N ILE A 384 26.67 -0.63 0.84
CA ILE A 384 25.66 -0.10 1.77
C ILE A 384 25.36 1.37 1.45
N ARG A 385 26.38 2.19 1.20
CA ARG A 385 26.18 3.60 0.86
C ARG A 385 25.40 3.79 -0.45
N LYS A 386 25.55 2.91 -1.44
CA LYS A 386 24.74 2.95 -2.67
C LYS A 386 23.28 2.59 -2.39
N HIS A 387 23.05 1.56 -1.57
CA HIS A 387 21.74 1.07 -1.19
C HIS A 387 20.96 2.07 -0.32
N ASP A 388 21.66 2.78 0.57
CA ASP A 388 21.10 3.86 1.40
C ASP A 388 20.39 4.93 0.55
N ILE A 389 20.96 5.26 -0.61
CA ILE A 389 20.49 6.35 -1.48
C ILE A 389 19.32 5.94 -2.40
N ARG A 390 19.18 4.65 -2.76
CA ARG A 390 18.35 4.26 -3.93
C ARG A 390 17.02 3.58 -3.61
N ASP A 391 16.96 2.80 -2.54
CA ASP A 391 15.92 1.77 -2.42
C ASP A 391 14.78 2.19 -1.48
N GLU A 392 13.64 2.59 -2.00
CA GLU A 392 12.47 2.98 -1.20
C GLU A 392 11.61 1.77 -0.79
N ASP A 393 11.66 0.69 -1.58
CA ASP A 393 10.96 -0.57 -1.35
C ASP A 393 11.92 -1.75 -1.24
N LEU A 394 11.81 -2.52 -0.16
CA LEU A 394 12.62 -3.71 0.09
C LEU A 394 11.75 -4.95 0.19
N PHE A 395 12.26 -6.08 -0.30
CA PHE A 395 11.56 -7.37 -0.28
C PHE A 395 12.41 -8.38 0.49
N TYR A 396 11.87 -8.88 1.59
CA TYR A 396 12.48 -9.95 2.38
C TYR A 396 11.67 -11.23 2.17
N TYR A 397 12.36 -12.37 2.07
CA TYR A 397 11.72 -13.65 1.81
C TYR A 397 12.03 -14.62 2.95
N ARG A 398 11.03 -15.05 3.70
CA ARG A 398 11.19 -16.11 4.68
C ARG A 398 10.82 -17.43 4.03
N VAL A 399 11.82 -18.25 3.78
CA VAL A 399 11.70 -19.50 3.03
C VAL A 399 11.49 -20.72 3.94
N TYR A 400 11.79 -20.55 5.23
CA TYR A 400 11.61 -21.57 6.26
C TYR A 400 11.44 -20.92 7.64
N GLN A 401 10.62 -21.50 8.51
CA GLN A 401 10.55 -21.15 9.93
C GLN A 401 10.11 -22.34 10.78
N ASN A 402 10.74 -22.49 11.96
CA ASN A 402 10.29 -23.34 13.06
C ASN A 402 10.13 -22.49 14.34
N GLU A 403 9.99 -23.13 15.51
CA GLU A 403 9.77 -22.43 16.79
C GLU A 403 10.97 -21.61 17.29
N HIS A 404 12.19 -21.88 16.78
CA HIS A 404 13.43 -21.30 17.28
C HIS A 404 14.28 -20.59 16.22
N THR A 405 14.00 -20.82 14.94
CA THR A 405 14.82 -20.32 13.84
C THR A 405 14.00 -20.08 12.57
N ALA A 406 14.55 -19.26 11.68
CA ALA A 406 13.98 -19.04 10.35
C ALA A 406 15.07 -18.79 9.31
N VAL A 407 14.83 -19.16 8.06
CA VAL A 407 15.73 -18.89 6.95
C VAL A 407 15.17 -17.76 6.10
N TRP A 408 16.01 -16.76 5.85
CA TRP A 408 15.65 -15.53 5.18
C TRP A 408 16.55 -15.27 3.98
N ILE A 409 15.96 -14.77 2.89
CA ILE A 409 16.69 -14.03 1.86
C ILE A 409 16.49 -12.55 2.15
N VAL A 410 17.60 -11.87 2.37
CA VAL A 410 17.70 -10.48 2.82
C VAL A 410 18.25 -9.62 1.68
N PRO A 411 17.60 -8.50 1.32
CA PRO A 411 18.02 -7.63 0.23
C PRO A 411 19.20 -6.73 0.64
N GLN A 412 20.27 -7.31 1.16
CA GLN A 412 21.46 -6.60 1.61
C GLN A 412 22.68 -7.15 0.90
N MET A 413 23.50 -6.27 0.31
CA MET A 413 24.67 -6.66 -0.50
C MET A 413 24.29 -7.56 -1.70
N GLY A 414 23.09 -7.38 -2.27
CA GLY A 414 22.45 -8.28 -3.23
C GLY A 414 21.30 -9.02 -2.56
N GLN A 415 21.20 -10.34 -2.74
CA GLN A 415 20.23 -11.20 -2.07
C GLN A 415 20.96 -12.25 -1.23
N VAL A 416 21.13 -11.96 0.05
CA VAL A 416 21.90 -12.82 0.98
C VAL A 416 20.95 -13.78 1.70
N LEU A 417 21.28 -15.07 1.68
CA LEU A 417 20.58 -16.08 2.47
C LEU A 417 21.21 -16.21 3.86
N ALA A 418 20.37 -16.17 4.90
CA ALA A 418 20.79 -16.34 6.28
C ALA A 418 19.78 -17.17 7.08
N TRP A 419 20.29 -18.16 7.81
CA TRP A 419 19.57 -18.82 8.89
C TRP A 419 19.69 -17.96 10.14
N THR A 420 18.54 -17.59 10.70
CA THR A 420 18.38 -16.70 11.84
C THR A 420 17.87 -17.47 13.04
N GLN A 421 18.34 -17.09 14.23
CA GLN A 421 17.65 -17.40 15.49
C GLN A 421 16.37 -16.56 15.56
N TYR A 422 15.30 -17.14 16.09
CA TYR A 422 13.99 -16.52 16.22
C TYR A 422 13.57 -16.49 17.68
N THR A 423 13.12 -15.32 18.14
CA THR A 423 12.51 -15.13 19.46
C THR A 423 11.29 -14.24 19.34
N GLN A 424 10.35 -14.43 20.26
CA GLN A 424 9.10 -13.68 20.30
C GLN A 424 8.99 -12.99 21.66
N VAL A 425 8.71 -11.69 21.64
CA VAL A 425 8.60 -10.86 22.85
C VAL A 425 7.24 -10.19 22.84
N LYS A 426 6.52 -10.29 23.97
CA LYS A 426 5.31 -9.50 24.19
C LYS A 426 5.75 -8.11 24.68
N LEU A 427 5.30 -7.06 23.99
CA LEU A 427 5.59 -5.66 24.32
C LEU A 427 4.58 -5.09 25.32
#